data_AF-A0A7S2BCB9-F1
#
_entry.id   AF-A0A7S2BCB9-F1
#
_cell.length_a   1.000
_cell.length_b   1.000
_cell.length_c   1.000
_cell.angle_alpha   90.00
_cell.angle_beta   90.00
_cell.angle_gamma   90.00
#
_symmetry.space_group_name_H-M   'P 1'
#
loop_
_entity.id
_entity.type
_entity.pdbx_description
1 polymer ?
#
loop_
_entity_poly.entity_id
_entity_poly.type
_entity_poly.pdbx_seq_one_letter_code
_entity_poly.pdbx_strand_id
1 'polypeptide(L)'
;TFWLWAQDDGGGVPKAPPPPSLSDEDAVREYLCHPALYRHMLKLHFADAWRAGLLTSHSNSDALVAMHDKEVALLEKVLGQYRKTFADMGQNGLNNVPWF
;
A
#
# COMPACT_ATOMS: atom_id res chain seq x y z
N THR A 1 -14.22 18.10 11.36
CA THR A 1 -13.65 17.66 10.08
C THR A 1 -14.73 17.67 9.03
N PHE A 2 -14.53 18.38 7.92
CA PHE A 2 -15.43 18.31 6.76
C PHE A 2 -14.74 17.46 5.69
N TRP A 3 -15.45 16.47 5.16
CA TRP A 3 -14.95 15.61 4.10
C TRP A 3 -15.59 16.04 2.78
N LEU A 4 -14.77 16.39 1.80
CA LEU A 4 -15.23 16.68 0.45
C LEU A 4 -15.34 15.34 -0.28
N TRP A 5 -16.57 14.85 -0.42
CA TRP A 5 -16.85 13.67 -1.23
C TRP A 5 -16.90 14.11 -2.69
N ALA A 6 -15.90 13.72 -3.48
CA ALA A 6 -16.07 13.70 -4.93
C ALA A 6 -17.09 12.59 -5.23
N GLN A 7 -18.08 12.90 -6.05
CA GLN A 7 -19.07 11.94 -6.51
C GLN A 7 -18.32 10.87 -7.31
N ASP A 8 -18.24 9.66 -6.77
CA ASP A 8 -17.60 8.52 -7.40
C ASP A 8 -18.63 7.84 -8.31
N ASP A 9 -18.38 7.81 -9.61
CA ASP A 9 -19.30 7.32 -10.65
C ASP A 9 -19.46 5.79 -10.62
N GLY A 10 -19.05 5.12 -9.54
CA GLY A 10 -19.00 3.66 -9.46
C GLY A 10 -17.92 3.06 -10.37
N GLY A 11 -16.89 3.85 -10.71
CA GLY A 11 -15.74 3.40 -11.48
C GLY A 11 -14.92 2.41 -10.67
N GLY A 12 -15.21 1.12 -10.81
CA GLY A 12 -14.50 0.05 -10.12
C GLY A 12 -12.98 0.25 -10.20
N VAL A 13 -12.29 0.05 -9.08
CA VAL A 13 -10.83 0.22 -8.97
C VAL A 13 -10.17 -0.42 -10.20
N PRO A 14 -9.40 0.35 -11.00
CA PRO A 14 -8.73 -0.18 -12.18
C PRO A 14 -7.97 -1.45 -11.79
N LYS A 15 -8.07 -2.50 -12.61
CA LYS A 15 -7.30 -3.72 -12.36
C LYS A 15 -5.82 -3.34 -12.34
N ALA A 16 -5.11 -3.78 -11.31
CA ALA A 16 -3.69 -3.54 -11.22
C ALA A 16 -2.99 -4.07 -12.50
N PRO A 17 -2.03 -3.32 -13.05
CA PRO A 17 -1.24 -3.80 -14.18
C PRO A 17 -0.51 -5.10 -13.80
N PRO A 18 -0.05 -5.90 -14.79
CA PRO A 18 0.79 -7.05 -14.50
C PRO A 18 2.12 -6.59 -13.86
N PRO A 19 2.74 -7.43 -13.00
CA PRO A 19 4.02 -7.09 -12.39
C PRO A 19 5.11 -6.94 -13.46
N PRO A 20 5.86 -5.84 -13.47
CA PRO A 20 6.96 -5.61 -14.41
C PRO A 20 8.19 -6.46 -14.05
N SER A 21 9.18 -6.49 -14.94
CA SER A 21 10.50 -7.02 -14.61
C SER A 21 11.17 -6.16 -13.54
N LEU A 22 11.79 -6.79 -12.53
CA LEU A 22 12.53 -6.09 -11.47
C LEU A 22 13.75 -5.31 -11.98
N SER A 23 14.22 -5.61 -13.20
CA SER A 23 15.34 -4.91 -13.82
C SER A 23 14.97 -3.54 -14.38
N ASP A 24 13.68 -3.27 -14.58
CA ASP A 24 13.17 -2.01 -15.11
C ASP A 24 12.63 -1.16 -13.95
N GLU A 25 13.51 -0.34 -13.37
CA GLU A 25 13.17 0.47 -12.20
C GLU A 25 12.03 1.46 -12.46
N ASP A 26 11.93 2.00 -13.67
CA ASP A 26 10.90 2.99 -14.01
C ASP A 26 9.53 2.32 -14.17
N ALA A 27 9.48 1.14 -14.82
CA ALA A 27 8.25 0.34 -14.87
C ALA A 27 7.82 -0.12 -13.47
N VAL A 28 8.76 -0.48 -12.60
CA VAL A 28 8.47 -0.80 -11.19
C VAL A 28 7.89 0.41 -10.45
N ARG A 29 8.47 1.61 -10.62
CA ARG A 29 7.93 2.83 -10.01
C ARG A 29 6.49 3.10 -10.47
N GLU A 30 6.22 3.02 -11.77
CA GLU A 30 4.87 3.20 -12.32
C GLU A 30 3.89 2.15 -11.78
N TYR A 31 4.32 0.89 -11.72
CA TYR A 31 3.55 -0.21 -11.13
C TYR A 31 3.17 0.08 -9.66
N LEU A 32 4.12 0.53 -8.85
CA LEU A 32 3.89 0.84 -7.43
C LEU A 32 3.03 2.09 -7.22
N CYS A 33 2.97 3.00 -8.19
CA CYS A 33 2.12 4.17 -8.18
C CYS A 33 0.63 3.87 -8.43
N HIS A 34 0.29 2.64 -8.85
CA HIS A 34 -1.10 2.24 -9.02
C HIS A 34 -1.85 2.31 -7.67
N PRO A 35 -3.04 2.95 -7.57
CA PRO A 35 -3.68 3.25 -6.28
C PRO A 35 -3.88 2.05 -5.36
N ALA A 36 -4.27 0.89 -5.92
CA ALA A 36 -4.44 -0.33 -5.14
C ALA A 36 -3.10 -0.85 -4.57
N LEU A 37 -2.06 -0.86 -5.39
CA LEU A 37 -0.73 -1.36 -5.01
C LEU A 37 -0.06 -0.41 -4.02
N TYR A 38 -0.20 0.89 -4.26
CA TYR A 38 0.31 1.93 -3.37
C TYR A 38 -0.25 1.79 -1.95
N ARG A 39 -1.57 1.58 -1.81
CA ARG A 39 -2.22 1.34 -0.50
C ARG A 39 -1.68 0.08 0.19
N HIS A 40 -1.48 -1.00 -0.56
CA HIS A 40 -0.90 -2.23 -0.02
C HIS A 40 0.57 -2.06 0.39
N MET A 41 1.35 -1.31 -0.39
CA MET A 41 2.73 -0.97 -0.03
C MET A 41 2.80 -0.09 1.21
N LEU A 42 1.90 0.89 1.37
CA LEU A 42 1.81 1.68 2.60
C LEU A 42 1.49 0.80 3.82
N LYS A 43 0.54 -0.13 3.68
CA LYS A 43 0.23 -1.09 4.74
C LYS A 43 1.45 -1.91 5.14
N LEU A 44 2.22 -2.35 4.16
CA LEU A 44 3.43 -3.15 4.37
C LEU A 44 4.56 -2.32 4.98
N HIS A 45 4.76 -1.09 4.50
CA HIS A 45 5.80 -0.18 4.94
C HIS A 45 5.57 0.30 6.38
N PHE A 46 4.31 0.59 6.74
CA PHE A 46 3.93 1.04 8.09
C PHE A 46 3.33 -0.09 8.95
N ALA A 47 3.62 -1.35 8.63
CA ALA A 47 3.02 -2.51 9.31
C ALA A 47 3.20 -2.48 10.83
N ASP A 48 4.40 -2.12 11.31
CA ASP A 48 4.72 -2.09 12.74
C ASP A 48 3.98 -0.96 13.47
N ALA A 49 3.96 0.24 12.86
CA ALA A 49 3.23 1.38 13.41
C ALA A 49 1.73 1.09 13.48
N TRP A 50 1.18 0.44 12.46
CA TRP A 50 -0.22 0.05 12.44
C TRP A 50 -0.54 -1.00 13.50
N ARG A 51 0.33 -2.01 13.65
CA ARG A 51 0.24 -3.03 14.70
C ARG A 51 0.29 -2.43 16.10
N ALA A 52 1.19 -1.48 16.35
CA ALA A 52 1.27 -0.76 17.62
C ALA A 52 -0.02 0.03 17.91
N GLY A 53 -0.59 0.67 16.89
CA GLY A 53 -1.88 1.36 16.98
C GLY A 53 -3.04 0.42 17.29
N LEU A 54 -3.05 -0.79 16.71
CA LEU A 54 -4.04 -1.83 17.02
C LEU A 54 -3.93 -2.27 18.48
N LEU A 55 -2.72 -2.57 18.96
CA LEU A 55 -2.50 -2.96 20.36
C LEU A 55 -2.91 -1.85 21.34
N THR A 56 -2.70 -0.59 20.96
CA THR A 56 -3.06 0.56 21.80
C THR A 56 -4.57 0.78 21.85
N SER A 57 -5.26 0.67 20.70
CA SER A 57 -6.70 0.96 20.60
C SER A 57 -7.59 -0.24 20.95
N HIS A 58 -7.10 -1.45 20.76
CA HIS A 58 -7.84 -2.71 20.90
C HIS A 58 -7.00 -3.74 21.67
N SER A 59 -6.54 -3.36 22.86
CA SER A 59 -5.62 -4.16 23.70
C SER A 59 -6.11 -5.57 24.04
N ASN A 60 -7.42 -5.84 23.93
CA ASN A 60 -8.03 -7.14 24.24
C ASN A 60 -8.35 -7.98 22.98
N SER A 61 -7.96 -7.55 21.78
CA SER A 61 -8.35 -8.20 20.53
C SER A 61 -7.16 -8.83 19.79
N ASP A 62 -6.75 -10.01 20.27
CA ASP A 62 -5.72 -10.82 19.61
C ASP A 62 -6.11 -11.20 18.17
N ALA A 63 -7.42 -11.32 17.90
CA ALA A 63 -7.93 -11.65 16.57
C ALA A 63 -7.60 -10.58 15.53
N LEU A 64 -7.72 -9.29 15.89
CA LEU A 64 -7.41 -8.18 14.97
C LEU A 64 -5.90 -8.12 14.66
N VAL A 65 -5.07 -8.33 15.68
CA VAL A 65 -3.61 -8.40 15.51
C VAL A 65 -3.23 -9.59 14.64
N ALA A 66 -3.81 -10.76 14.89
CA ALA A 66 -3.56 -11.95 14.07
C ALA A 66 -4.02 -11.79 12.61
N MET A 67 -5.12 -11.08 12.36
CA MET A 67 -5.56 -10.76 11.00
C MET A 67 -4.58 -9.80 10.29
N HIS A 68 -4.14 -8.75 10.98
CA HIS A 68 -3.12 -7.83 10.47
C HIS A 68 -1.82 -8.55 10.15
N ASP A 69 -1.30 -9.36 11.07
CA ASP A 69 -0.04 -10.10 10.88
C ASP A 69 -0.14 -11.07 9.69
N LYS A 70 -1.29 -11.74 9.49
CA LYS A 70 -1.55 -12.60 8.32
C LYS A 70 -1.55 -11.80 7.02
N GLU A 71 -2.21 -10.65 6.99
CA GLU A 71 -2.28 -9.81 5.80
C GLU A 71 -0.91 -9.25 5.43
N VAL A 72 -0.15 -8.77 6.42
CA VAL A 72 1.23 -8.29 6.22
C VAL A 72 2.11 -9.41 5.67
N ALA A 73 2.01 -10.64 6.19
CA ALA A 73 2.78 -11.77 5.67
C ALA A 73 2.45 -12.09 4.19
N LEU A 74 1.17 -11.98 3.80
CA LEU A 74 0.76 -12.15 2.40
C LEU A 74 1.32 -11.04 1.52
N LEU A 75 1.22 -9.78 1.97
CA LEU A 75 1.76 -8.64 1.25
C LEU A 75 3.27 -8.71 1.12
N GLU A 76 3.98 -9.15 2.16
CA GLU A 76 5.43 -9.37 2.12
C GLU A 76 5.81 -10.40 1.06
N LYS A 77 5.07 -11.50 0.97
CA LYS A 77 5.33 -12.55 -0.03
C LYS A 77 5.16 -12.05 -1.47
N VAL A 78 4.19 -11.16 -1.72
CA VAL A 78 3.85 -10.71 -3.07
C VAL A 78 4.61 -9.45 -3.47
N LEU A 79 4.80 -8.52 -2.53
CA LEU A 79 5.31 -7.17 -2.79
C LEU A 79 6.62 -6.86 -2.07
N GLY A 80 7.13 -7.75 -1.20
CA GLY A 80 8.36 -7.55 -0.43
C GLY A 80 9.58 -7.23 -1.30
N GLN A 81 9.65 -7.82 -2.50
CA GLN A 81 10.70 -7.54 -3.47
C GLN A 81 10.76 -6.08 -3.95
N TYR A 82 9.67 -5.34 -3.83
CA TYR A 82 9.59 -3.93 -4.23
C TYR A 82 9.81 -2.95 -3.07
N ARG A 83 10.01 -3.42 -1.83
CA ARG A 83 10.17 -2.56 -0.64
C ARG A 83 11.28 -1.53 -0.79
N LYS A 84 12.42 -1.95 -1.37
CA LYS A 84 13.56 -1.06 -1.57
C LYS A 84 13.19 0.08 -2.51
N THR A 85 12.67 -0.26 -3.69
CA THR A 85 12.21 0.73 -4.68
C THR A 85 11.16 1.67 -4.11
N PHE A 86 10.21 1.15 -3.32
CA PHE A 86 9.20 1.97 -2.66
C PHE A 86 9.77 2.93 -1.62
N ALA A 87 10.74 2.48 -0.82
CA ALA A 87 11.41 3.36 0.15
C ALA A 87 12.21 4.46 -0.57
N ASP A 88 12.86 4.12 -1.68
CA ASP A 88 13.65 5.06 -2.50
C ASP A 88 12.77 6.09 -3.23
N MET A 89 11.49 5.79 -3.48
CA MET A 89 10.54 6.74 -4.10
C MET A 89 10.23 7.97 -3.22
N GLY A 90 10.39 7.87 -1.89
CA GLY A 90 10.18 8.99 -0.95
C GLY A 90 8.86 9.75 -1.15
N GLN A 91 8.81 11.02 -0.73
CA GLN A 91 7.66 11.91 -0.97
C GLN A 91 7.50 12.35 -2.43
N ASN A 92 8.56 12.23 -3.25
CA ASN A 92 8.59 12.75 -4.61
C ASN A 92 7.99 11.80 -5.66
N GLY A 93 7.91 10.50 -5.39
CA GLY A 93 7.32 9.52 -6.32
C GLY A 93 5.82 9.70 -6.57
N LEU A 94 5.12 10.37 -5.65
CA LEU A 94 3.68 10.67 -5.75
C LEU A 94 3.36 11.83 -6.71
N ASN A 95 4.31 12.76 -6.92
CA ASN A 95 4.06 14.00 -7.66
C ASN A 95 3.95 13.78 -9.18
N ASN A 96 4.30 12.60 -9.68
CA ASN A 96 4.34 12.27 -11.11
C ASN A 96 3.26 11.25 -11.53
N VAL A 97 2.29 10.95 -10.67
CA VAL A 97 1.24 9.97 -10.97
C VAL A 97 -0.02 10.72 -11.41
N PRO A 98 -0.54 10.51 -12.63
CA PRO A 98 -1.68 11.27 -13.17
C PRO A 98 -3.01 11.05 -12.44
N TRP A 99 -3.03 10.21 -11.40
CA TRP A 99 -4.20 9.83 -10.61
C TRP A 99 -4.15 10.32 -9.16
N PHE A 100 -3.11 11.10 -8.79
CA PHE A 100 -2.95 11.73 -7.48
C PHE A 100 -3.04 13.25 -7.58
#